data_AF-A0A662GH11-F1
#
_entry.id   AF-A0A662GH11-F1
#
_cell.length_a   1.000
_cell.length_b   1.000
_cell.length_c   1.000
_cell.angle_alpha   90.00
_cell.angle_beta   90.00
_cell.angle_gamma   90.00
#
_symmetry.space_group_name_H-M   'P 1'
#
loop_
_entity.id
_entity.type
_entity.pdbx_description
1 polymer ?
#
loop_
_entity_poly.entity_id
_entity_poly.type
_entity_poly.pdbx_seq_one_letter_code
_entity_poly.pdbx_strand_id
1 'polypeptide(L)'
;MFEDIPVDVGVVYEGERIRRREMYVELGGPKVQYKFELVRVKKPEEVEDGKITIVGPDLKDLEEGKSYPFGIYIEVAGKQLEEDLEGVIERRIHEYCNYIEGFMHLNQRYDIWLRLGKKSYKKGLNSFIYIGKVLQRLFKSELPIIEKIQITFFT
;
A
#
# COMPACT_ATOMS: atom_id res chain seq x y z
N MET A 1 1.83 4.43 -17.75
CA MET A 1 1.63 3.37 -16.72
C MET A 1 0.69 3.81 -15.59
N PHE A 2 0.75 5.07 -15.14
CA PHE A 2 -0.03 5.57 -13.99
C PHE A 2 -0.93 6.77 -14.31
N GLU A 3 -1.38 6.91 -15.55
CA GLU A 3 -2.17 8.07 -16.01
C GLU A 3 -3.52 8.24 -15.29
N ASP A 4 -4.07 7.16 -14.72
CA ASP A 4 -5.30 7.17 -13.91
C ASP A 4 -5.06 7.38 -12.41
N ILE A 5 -3.81 7.65 -12.00
CA ILE A 5 -3.43 7.95 -10.62
C ILE A 5 -3.36 9.49 -10.47
N PRO A 6 -3.98 10.07 -9.42
CA PRO A 6 -4.10 11.53 -9.27
C PRO A 6 -2.79 12.24 -8.89
N VAL A 7 -1.72 11.48 -8.66
CA VAL A 7 -0.40 11.97 -8.26
C VAL A 7 0.67 11.25 -9.05
N ASP A 8 1.88 11.80 -9.07
CA ASP A 8 2.99 11.15 -9.75
C ASP A 8 3.43 9.89 -9.00
N VAL A 9 3.96 8.93 -9.76
CA VAL A 9 4.52 7.69 -9.23
C VAL A 9 5.91 7.48 -9.82
N GLY A 10 6.93 7.36 -8.97
CA GLY A 10 8.30 7.12 -9.40
C GLY A 10 9.31 7.14 -8.25
N VAL A 11 10.50 6.58 -8.52
CA VAL A 11 11.60 6.42 -7.56
C VAL A 11 12.07 7.76 -6.96
N VAL A 12 11.86 8.88 -7.66
CA VAL A 12 12.20 10.22 -7.17
C VAL A 12 11.50 10.59 -5.85
N TYR A 13 10.36 9.96 -5.55
CA TYR A 13 9.59 10.20 -4.33
C TYR A 13 10.00 9.31 -3.15
N GLU A 14 10.85 8.30 -3.36
CA GLU A 14 11.18 7.29 -2.34
C GLU A 14 11.70 7.90 -1.02
N GLY A 15 12.49 8.99 -1.13
CA GLY A 15 13.07 9.70 0.00
C GLY A 15 12.14 10.70 0.68
N GLU A 16 10.89 10.85 0.23
CA GLU A 16 9.96 11.85 0.78
C GLU A 16 9.64 11.58 2.26
N ARG A 17 9.63 12.64 3.05
CA ARG A 17 9.30 12.59 4.48
C ARG A 17 8.17 13.54 4.81
N ILE A 18 7.07 12.97 5.30
CA ILE A 18 5.86 13.74 5.63
C ILE A 18 5.84 13.99 7.14
N ARG A 19 6.02 15.26 7.52
CA ARG A 19 5.97 15.66 8.94
C ARG A 19 4.53 15.79 9.40
N ARG A 20 4.31 15.73 10.72
CA ARG A 20 2.96 15.80 11.35
C ARG A 20 2.11 16.98 10.86
N ARG A 21 2.73 18.14 10.57
CA ARG A 21 2.04 19.35 10.08
C ARG A 21 1.57 19.23 8.61
N GLU A 22 2.25 18.41 7.82
CA GLU A 22 2.02 18.21 6.38
C GLU A 22 1.12 17.00 6.10
N MET A 23 0.98 16.12 7.09
CA MET A 23 0.15 14.91 7.04
C MET A 23 -1.34 15.25 7.01
N TYR A 24 -2.05 14.58 6.10
CA TYR A 24 -3.51 14.47 6.09
C TYR A 24 -3.95 13.39 7.08
N VAL A 25 -3.45 12.16 6.94
CA VAL A 25 -3.73 11.06 7.88
C VAL A 25 -2.47 10.27 8.19
N GLU A 26 -2.45 9.66 9.36
CA GLU A 26 -1.46 8.66 9.78
C GLU A 26 -2.12 7.29 9.86
N LEU A 27 -1.44 6.27 9.32
CA LEU A 27 -1.93 4.90 9.27
C LEU A 27 -0.91 4.03 9.99
N GLY A 28 -1.33 3.34 11.04
CA GLY A 28 -0.41 2.68 11.95
C GLY A 28 0.45 3.66 12.73
N GLY A 29 1.75 3.39 12.82
CA GLY A 29 2.70 4.18 13.60
C GLY A 29 2.68 3.89 15.12
N PRO A 30 3.56 4.58 15.88
CA PRO A 30 3.86 4.21 17.27
C PRO A 30 2.69 4.31 18.25
N LYS A 31 1.66 5.09 17.90
CA LYS A 31 0.48 5.33 18.76
C LYS A 31 -0.68 4.38 18.47
N VAL A 32 -0.56 3.55 17.44
CA VAL A 32 -1.61 2.66 16.97
C VAL A 32 -1.20 1.22 17.29
N GLN A 33 -2.05 0.54 18.06
CA GLN A 33 -1.80 -0.83 18.52
C GLN A 33 -1.91 -1.83 17.35
N TYR A 34 -3.01 -1.79 16.61
CA TYR A 34 -3.30 -2.73 15.54
C TYR A 34 -2.85 -2.16 14.20
N LYS A 35 -1.80 -2.75 13.65
CA LYS A 35 -1.28 -2.40 12.32
C LYS A 35 -0.48 -3.57 11.77
N PHE A 36 -0.53 -3.79 10.47
CA PHE A 36 0.31 -4.80 9.82
C PHE A 36 0.42 -4.58 8.31
N GLU A 37 1.45 -5.14 7.71
CA GLU A 37 1.46 -5.55 6.31
C GLU A 37 1.80 -7.04 6.26
N LEU A 38 1.19 -7.76 5.33
CA LEU A 38 1.39 -9.19 5.16
C LEU A 38 1.19 -9.59 3.70
N VAL A 39 2.15 -10.34 3.15
CA VAL A 39 2.00 -11.03 1.86
C VAL A 39 1.73 -12.50 2.10
N ARG A 40 0.81 -13.10 1.35
CA ARG A 40 0.62 -14.55 1.31
C ARG A 40 0.62 -15.09 -0.12
N VAL A 41 1.39 -16.16 -0.33
CA VAL A 41 1.27 -16.97 -1.55
C VAL A 41 0.04 -17.85 -1.41
N LYS A 42 -0.78 -17.88 -2.45
CA LYS A 42 -2.04 -18.62 -2.52
C LYS A 42 -2.12 -19.44 -3.80
N LYS A 43 -3.04 -20.40 -3.84
CA LYS A 43 -3.30 -21.12 -5.09
C LYS A 43 -3.97 -20.18 -6.10
N PRO A 44 -3.76 -20.37 -7.42
CA PRO A 44 -4.33 -19.50 -8.44
C PRO A 44 -5.86 -19.37 -8.40
N GLU A 45 -6.58 -20.36 -7.87
CA GLU A 45 -8.05 -20.36 -7.78
C GLU A 45 -8.55 -19.52 -6.59
N GLU A 46 -7.70 -19.24 -5.60
CA GLU A 46 -8.03 -18.45 -4.41
C GLU A 46 -7.81 -16.94 -4.63
N VAL A 47 -7.12 -16.56 -5.71
CA VAL A 47 -6.78 -15.18 -6.04
C VAL A 47 -7.58 -14.68 -7.24
N GLU A 48 -8.38 -13.64 -7.02
CA GLU A 48 -9.08 -12.89 -8.05
C GLU A 48 -8.19 -11.74 -8.52
N ASP A 49 -7.57 -11.92 -9.68
CA ASP A 49 -6.56 -10.99 -10.17
C ASP A 49 -7.09 -9.56 -10.34
N GLY A 50 -6.34 -8.59 -9.80
CA GLY A 50 -6.68 -7.17 -9.85
C GLY A 50 -7.69 -6.72 -8.80
N LYS A 51 -8.25 -7.63 -8.00
CA LYS A 51 -9.21 -7.27 -6.95
C LYS A 51 -8.56 -6.40 -5.87
N ILE A 52 -9.24 -5.31 -5.53
CA ILE A 52 -8.90 -4.45 -4.40
C ILE A 52 -10.14 -4.34 -3.51
N THR A 53 -9.98 -4.67 -2.23
CA THR A 53 -11.04 -4.61 -1.23
C THR A 53 -10.63 -3.66 -0.10
N ILE A 54 -11.59 -2.91 0.44
CA ILE A 54 -11.40 -2.07 1.63
C ILE A 54 -12.39 -2.57 2.68
N VAL A 55 -11.88 -3.02 3.82
CA VAL A 55 -12.65 -3.47 4.98
C VAL A 55 -12.51 -2.41 6.06
N GLY A 56 -13.50 -1.52 6.14
CA GLY A 56 -13.46 -0.32 6.98
C GLY A 56 -13.69 0.95 6.16
N PRO A 57 -13.46 2.14 6.74
CA PRO A 57 -13.55 3.42 6.04
C PRO A 57 -12.48 3.58 4.96
N ASP A 58 -12.81 4.22 3.84
CA ASP A 58 -11.82 4.60 2.82
C ASP A 58 -11.11 5.91 3.21
N LEU A 59 -10.03 6.28 2.52
CA LEU A 59 -9.22 7.49 2.82
C LEU A 59 -10.06 8.77 2.89
N LYS A 60 -11.05 8.91 2.00
CA LYS A 60 -11.98 10.08 1.96
C LYS A 60 -12.89 10.19 3.18
N ASP A 61 -13.09 9.09 3.90
CA ASP A 61 -13.97 9.01 5.06
C ASP A 61 -13.19 9.25 6.36
N LEU A 62 -11.85 9.36 6.29
CA LEU A 62 -10.98 9.61 7.43
C LEU A 62 -10.83 11.11 7.71
N GLU A 63 -10.91 11.49 8.98
CA GLU A 63 -10.69 12.86 9.42
C GLU A 63 -9.21 13.28 9.34
N GLU A 64 -8.98 14.50 8.84
CA GLU A 64 -7.67 15.13 8.77
C GLU A 64 -6.99 15.24 10.14
N GLY A 65 -5.70 14.93 10.20
CA GLY A 65 -4.82 15.06 11.35
C GLY A 65 -4.88 13.90 12.34
N LYS A 66 -5.72 12.88 12.09
CA LYS A 66 -5.86 11.71 12.97
C LYS A 66 -4.97 10.53 12.56
N SER A 67 -4.87 9.56 13.46
CA SER A 67 -4.16 8.29 13.29
C SER A 67 -5.16 7.12 13.35
N TYR A 68 -5.03 6.14 12.46
CA TYR A 68 -5.95 5.01 12.35
C TYR A 68 -5.21 3.66 12.38
N PRO A 69 -5.85 2.59 12.89
CA PRO A 69 -5.47 1.21 12.57
C PRO A 69 -5.32 1.01 11.07
N PHE A 70 -4.36 0.18 10.66
CA PHE A 70 -4.16 -0.05 9.23
C PHE A 70 -3.53 -1.40 8.93
N GLY A 71 -4.12 -2.13 7.98
CA GLY A 71 -3.62 -3.40 7.48
C GLY A 71 -3.47 -3.36 5.97
N ILE A 72 -2.33 -3.79 5.44
CA ILE A 72 -2.18 -4.14 4.02
C ILE A 72 -2.04 -5.65 3.92
N TYR A 73 -3.02 -6.32 3.33
CA TYR A 73 -2.96 -7.76 3.07
C TYR A 73 -2.91 -7.99 1.57
N ILE A 74 -1.84 -8.61 1.09
CA ILE A 74 -1.62 -8.89 -0.31
C ILE A 74 -1.56 -10.40 -0.51
N GLU A 75 -2.37 -10.89 -1.44
CA GLU A 75 -2.35 -12.30 -1.83
C GLU A 75 -1.86 -12.39 -3.27
N VAL A 76 -0.85 -13.23 -3.48
CA VAL A 76 -0.20 -13.42 -4.79
C VAL A 76 -0.29 -14.89 -5.20
N ALA A 77 -0.41 -15.12 -6.51
CA ALA A 77 -0.35 -16.45 -7.10
C ALA A 77 0.40 -16.43 -8.44
N GLY A 78 1.11 -17.52 -8.72
CA GLY A 78 1.90 -17.70 -9.94
C GLY A 78 2.63 -19.04 -9.90
N LYS A 79 2.93 -19.62 -11.06
CA LYS A 79 3.46 -21.00 -11.12
C LYS A 79 4.83 -21.16 -10.47
N GLN A 80 5.61 -20.07 -10.41
CA GLN A 80 6.97 -20.03 -9.87
C GLN A 80 7.04 -19.40 -8.48
N LEU A 81 5.89 -19.10 -7.85
CA LEU A 81 5.83 -18.52 -6.51
C LEU A 81 5.84 -19.62 -5.44
N GLU A 82 6.74 -19.47 -4.49
CA GLU A 82 6.90 -20.34 -3.32
C GLU A 82 6.69 -19.50 -2.04
N GLU A 83 6.21 -20.13 -0.96
CA GLU A 83 5.95 -19.43 0.33
C GLU A 83 7.20 -18.75 0.91
N ASP A 84 8.39 -19.29 0.65
CA ASP A 84 9.66 -18.70 1.10
C ASP A 84 9.93 -17.31 0.48
N LEU A 85 9.27 -16.96 -0.62
CA LEU A 85 9.35 -15.63 -1.25
C LEU A 85 8.43 -14.60 -0.61
N GLU A 86 7.49 -14.99 0.27
CA GLU A 86 6.53 -14.06 0.91
C GLU A 86 7.26 -12.88 1.55
N GLY A 87 8.32 -13.13 2.32
CA GLY A 87 9.09 -12.08 2.99
C GLY A 87 9.85 -11.16 2.03
N VAL A 88 10.30 -11.67 0.88
CA VAL A 88 10.98 -10.86 -0.14
C VAL A 88 9.99 -9.93 -0.84
N ILE A 89 8.79 -10.44 -1.14
CA ILE A 89 7.70 -9.67 -1.77
C ILE A 89 7.16 -8.64 -0.78
N GLU A 90 6.94 -9.02 0.48
CA GLU A 90 6.45 -8.12 1.54
C GLU A 90 7.35 -6.91 1.73
N ARG A 91 8.68 -7.10 1.66
CA ARG A 91 9.64 -6.00 1.78
C ARG A 91 9.44 -4.92 0.69
N ARG A 92 8.94 -5.29 -0.49
CA ARG A 92 8.69 -4.35 -1.60
C ARG A 92 7.50 -3.44 -1.37
N ILE A 93 6.58 -3.78 -0.45
CA ILE A 93 5.48 -2.88 -0.05
C ILE A 93 6.05 -1.53 0.39
N HIS A 94 7.16 -1.54 1.13
CA HIS A 94 7.85 -0.34 1.57
C HIS A 94 8.28 0.55 0.40
N GLU A 95 9.04 0.00 -0.54
CA GLU A 95 9.57 0.75 -1.68
C GLU A 95 8.43 1.28 -2.55
N TYR A 96 7.48 0.41 -2.91
CA TYR A 96 6.41 0.76 -3.83
C TYR A 96 5.42 1.77 -3.26
N CYS A 97 5.16 1.73 -1.94
CA CYS A 97 4.40 2.79 -1.29
C CYS A 97 5.14 4.14 -1.38
N ASN A 98 6.44 4.16 -1.13
CA ASN A 98 7.24 5.39 -1.16
C ASN A 98 7.49 5.92 -2.59
N TYR A 99 7.19 5.17 -3.64
CA TYR A 99 7.20 5.69 -5.00
C TYR A 99 5.99 6.58 -5.31
N ILE A 100 4.95 6.57 -4.49
CA ILE A 100 3.75 7.40 -4.69
C ILE A 100 4.00 8.78 -4.07
N GLU A 101 3.90 9.85 -4.87
CA GLU A 101 4.10 11.22 -4.39
C GLU A 101 3.20 11.53 -3.17
N GLY A 102 3.83 11.93 -2.07
CA GLY A 102 3.18 12.29 -0.81
C GLY A 102 2.50 11.11 -0.09
N PHE A 103 2.93 9.88 -0.35
CA PHE A 103 2.61 8.72 0.48
C PHE A 103 3.91 8.12 1.05
N MET A 104 4.10 8.26 2.35
CA MET A 104 5.30 7.81 3.05
C MET A 104 5.01 6.50 3.76
N HIS A 105 5.88 5.50 3.60
CA HIS A 105 5.86 4.23 4.33
C HIS A 105 7.18 4.02 5.09
N LEU A 106 7.08 3.56 6.34
CA LEU A 106 8.21 3.27 7.23
C LEU A 106 8.01 1.93 7.94
N ASN A 107 9.13 1.34 8.39
CA ASN A 107 9.19 0.05 9.06
C ASN A 107 8.65 -1.08 8.18
N GLN A 108 8.12 -2.14 8.81
CA GLN A 108 7.61 -3.34 8.14
C GLN A 108 6.72 -4.16 9.09
N ARG A 109 6.01 -5.16 8.55
CA ARG A 109 5.21 -6.14 9.32
C ARG A 109 4.23 -5.46 10.27
N TYR A 110 4.20 -5.84 11.54
CA TYR A 110 3.29 -5.30 12.56
C TYR A 110 3.71 -3.92 13.12
N ASP A 111 4.82 -3.37 12.62
CA ASP A 111 5.38 -2.09 13.07
C ASP A 111 5.32 -0.99 12.00
N ILE A 112 4.57 -1.22 10.92
CA ILE A 112 4.39 -0.25 9.84
C ILE A 112 3.96 1.14 10.33
N TRP A 113 4.42 2.16 9.62
CA TRP A 113 4.05 3.54 9.87
C TRP A 113 3.93 4.30 8.56
N LEU A 114 2.71 4.67 8.20
CA LEU A 114 2.45 5.38 6.96
C LEU A 114 1.83 6.75 7.20
N ARG A 115 2.06 7.66 6.26
CA ARG A 115 1.40 8.96 6.21
C ARG A 115 1.02 9.30 4.78
N LEU A 116 -0.14 9.91 4.63
CA LEU A 116 -0.55 10.60 3.41
C LEU A 116 -0.43 12.11 3.63
N GLY A 117 0.14 12.83 2.67
CA GLY A 117 0.30 14.28 2.72
C GLY A 117 -0.94 15.05 2.28
N LYS A 118 -1.19 16.22 2.89
CA LYS A 118 -2.32 17.11 2.53
C LYS A 118 -2.29 17.55 1.07
N LYS A 119 -1.09 17.71 0.49
CA LYS A 119 -0.92 18.10 -0.92
C LYS A 119 -1.43 17.01 -1.87
N SER A 120 -0.98 15.77 -1.67
CA SER A 120 -1.40 14.62 -2.49
C SER A 120 -2.87 14.29 -2.32
N TYR A 121 -3.40 14.39 -1.10
CA TYR A 121 -4.85 14.25 -0.87
C TYR A 121 -5.65 15.30 -1.69
N LYS A 122 -5.23 16.57 -1.67
CA LYS A 122 -5.86 17.65 -2.46
C LYS A 122 -5.72 17.46 -3.98
N LYS A 123 -4.66 16.80 -4.45
CA LYS A 123 -4.50 16.40 -5.87
C LYS A 123 -5.48 15.31 -6.29
N GLY A 124 -6.07 14.59 -5.33
CA GLY A 124 -7.09 13.57 -5.57
C GLY A 124 -6.73 12.18 -5.03
N LEU A 125 -5.57 12.00 -4.38
CA LEU A 125 -5.20 10.73 -3.74
C LEU A 125 -6.04 10.52 -2.46
N ASN A 126 -7.32 10.22 -2.64
CA ASN A 126 -8.35 10.20 -1.60
C ASN A 126 -9.05 8.83 -1.46
N SER A 127 -8.48 7.78 -2.05
CA SER A 127 -8.97 6.41 -1.92
C SER A 127 -7.81 5.42 -1.90
N PHE A 128 -7.90 4.39 -1.04
CA PHE A 128 -6.94 3.29 -1.00
C PHE A 128 -6.90 2.50 -2.30
N ILE A 129 -7.95 2.58 -3.13
CA ILE A 129 -7.98 1.97 -4.47
C ILE A 129 -6.82 2.47 -5.34
N TYR A 130 -6.47 3.75 -5.28
CA TYR A 130 -5.33 4.28 -6.06
C TYR A 130 -4.01 3.66 -5.60
N ILE A 131 -3.81 3.54 -4.29
CA ILE A 131 -2.61 2.92 -3.71
C ILE A 131 -2.54 1.44 -4.11
N GLY A 132 -3.65 0.71 -3.98
CA GLY A 132 -3.74 -0.69 -4.40
C GLY A 132 -3.41 -0.89 -5.88
N LYS A 133 -3.95 -0.05 -6.77
CA LYS A 133 -3.63 -0.09 -8.21
C LYS A 133 -2.15 0.11 -8.49
N VAL A 134 -1.51 1.07 -7.81
CA VAL A 134 -0.07 1.33 -7.97
C VAL A 134 0.73 0.11 -7.51
N LEU A 135 0.44 -0.41 -6.31
CA LEU A 135 1.10 -1.61 -5.79
C LEU A 135 0.96 -2.78 -6.76
N GLN A 136 -0.25 -3.10 -7.24
CA GLN A 136 -0.48 -4.20 -8.19
C GLN A 136 0.35 -4.06 -9.46
N ARG A 137 0.42 -2.86 -10.03
CA ARG A 137 1.19 -2.60 -11.26
C ARG A 137 2.69 -2.71 -11.03
N LEU A 138 3.20 -2.17 -9.92
CA LEU A 138 4.62 -2.26 -9.57
C LEU A 138 5.03 -3.70 -9.27
N PHE A 139 4.26 -4.43 -8.45
CA PHE A 139 4.51 -5.84 -8.17
C PHE A 139 4.59 -6.69 -9.44
N LYS A 140 3.62 -6.57 -10.35
CA LYS A 140 3.62 -7.34 -11.60
C LYS A 140 4.74 -6.94 -12.57
N SER A 141 5.13 -5.66 -12.57
CA SER A 141 6.21 -5.16 -13.44
C SER A 141 7.57 -5.65 -12.97
N GLU A 142 7.84 -5.54 -11.67
CA GLU A 142 9.15 -5.84 -11.08
C GLU A 142 9.33 -7.32 -10.76
N LEU A 143 8.23 -8.04 -10.48
CA LEU A 143 8.23 -9.47 -10.19
C LEU A 143 7.26 -10.19 -11.14
N PRO A 144 7.65 -10.43 -12.41
CA PRO A 144 6.79 -11.09 -13.41
C PRO A 144 6.35 -12.51 -13.03
N ILE A 145 6.95 -13.11 -12.00
CA ILE A 145 6.52 -14.38 -11.40
C ILE A 145 5.15 -14.27 -10.70
N ILE A 146 4.69 -13.05 -10.38
CA ILE A 146 3.35 -12.77 -9.86
C ILE A 146 2.38 -12.69 -11.04
N GLU A 147 1.63 -13.77 -11.27
CA GLU A 147 0.62 -13.84 -12.34
C GLU A 147 -0.70 -13.20 -11.90
N LYS A 148 -1.12 -13.47 -10.65
CA LYS A 148 -2.31 -12.91 -10.04
C LYS A 148 -1.99 -12.21 -8.73
N ILE A 149 -2.67 -11.10 -8.48
CA ILE A 149 -2.57 -10.35 -7.22
C ILE A 149 -3.92 -9.79 -6.81
N GLN A 150 -4.25 -9.89 -5.53
CA GLN A 150 -5.33 -9.14 -4.90
C GLN A 150 -4.85 -8.45 -3.64
N ILE A 151 -5.47 -7.33 -3.30
CA ILE A 151 -5.10 -6.52 -2.13
C ILE A 151 -6.34 -6.23 -1.30
N THR A 152 -6.23 -6.41 0.01
CA THR A 152 -7.23 -5.98 0.98
C THR A 152 -6.61 -4.99 1.94
N PHE A 153 -7.23 -3.81 2.04
CA PHE A 153 -6.91 -2.81 3.06
C PHE A 153 -7.86 -2.97 4.24
N PHE A 154 -7.32 -2.96 5.45
CA PHE A 154 -8.10 -2.93 6.70
C PHE A 154 -7.89 -1.57 7.37
N THR A 155 -8.97 -0.90 7.74
CA THR A 155 -8.97 0.49 8.26
C THR A 155 -9.88 0.68 9.45
#